data_AF-A0A957BZ75-F1
#
_entry.id   AF-A0A957BZ75-F1
#
_cell.length_a   1.000
_cell.length_b   1.000
_cell.length_c   1.000
_cell.angle_alpha   90.00
_cell.angle_beta   90.00
_cell.angle_gamma   90.00
#
_symmetry.space_group_name_H-M   'P 1'
#
loop_
_entity.id
_entity.type
_entity.pdbx_description
1 polymer ?
#
loop_
_entity_poly.entity_id
_entity_poly.type
_entity_poly.pdbx_seq_one_letter_code
_entity_poly.pdbx_strand_id
1 'polypeptide(L)'
;MPSSQSPYQRQLERLEEESVREARARAKAHDMHGGDHPAPTETPPPTIIAQFGEWAVTPFGVECLVYPYQIQWDSLLDEKTSDEFWLRAMARKSWVNLDDFANVLRHGRQIHRYLHLSE
;
A
#
# COMPACT_ATOMS: atom_id res chain seq x y z
N MET A 1 -39.40 3.08 -1.86
CA MET A 1 -38.78 4.40 -1.55
C MET A 1 -37.28 4.14 -1.43
N PRO A 2 -36.42 4.63 -2.34
CA PRO A 2 -34.98 4.45 -2.16
C PRO A 2 -34.56 5.32 -0.98
N SER A 3 -34.02 4.70 0.07
CA SER A 3 -33.44 5.37 1.23
C SER A 3 -32.23 6.18 0.76
N SER A 4 -32.44 7.47 0.51
CA SER A 4 -31.38 8.42 0.23
C SER A 4 -30.56 8.62 1.50
N GLN A 5 -29.55 7.77 1.72
CA GLN A 5 -28.57 7.94 2.78
C GLN A 5 -27.95 9.33 2.70
N SER A 6 -27.85 9.99 3.85
CA SER A 6 -27.16 11.26 4.01
C SER A 6 -25.72 11.14 3.47
N PRO A 7 -25.17 12.16 2.78
CA PRO A 7 -23.76 12.18 2.37
C PRO A 7 -22.79 11.88 3.53
N TYR A 8 -23.16 12.28 4.75
CA TYR A 8 -22.41 11.95 5.97
C TYR A 8 -22.39 10.46 6.28
N GLN A 9 -23.53 9.77 6.16
CA GLN A 9 -23.62 8.33 6.41
C GLN A 9 -22.82 7.53 5.38
N ARG A 10 -22.89 7.94 4.11
CA ARG A 10 -22.08 7.35 3.04
C ARG A 10 -20.57 7.51 3.30
N GLN A 11 -20.17 8.65 3.85
CA GLN A 11 -18.77 8.88 4.21
C GLN A 11 -18.33 8.01 5.40
N LEU A 12 -19.18 7.83 6.41
CA LEU A 12 -18.88 6.93 7.54
C LEU A 12 -18.75 5.47 7.07
N GLU A 13 -19.68 4.98 6.26
CA GLU A 13 -19.64 3.62 5.72
C GLU A 13 -18.36 3.39 4.91
N ARG A 14 -17.98 4.36 4.06
CA ARG A 14 -16.70 4.30 3.33
C ARG A 14 -15.50 4.20 4.27
N LEU A 15 -15.44 4.99 5.33
CA LEU A 15 -14.34 4.98 6.29
C LEU A 15 -14.27 3.66 7.07
N GLU A 16 -15.42 3.09 7.44
CA GLU A 16 -15.49 1.77 8.08
C GLU A 16 -15.01 0.67 7.14
N GLU A 17 -15.44 0.67 5.88
CA GLU A 17 -14.97 -0.27 4.87
C GLU A 17 -13.47 -0.15 4.61
N GLU A 18 -12.93 1.08 4.56
CA GLU A 18 -11.49 1.35 4.49
C GLU A 18 -10.75 0.77 5.70
N SER A 19 -11.26 1.00 6.92
CA SER A 19 -10.67 0.48 8.16
C SER A 19 -10.66 -1.05 8.21
N VAL A 20 -11.76 -1.71 7.82
CA VAL A 20 -11.85 -3.17 7.78
C VAL A 20 -10.86 -3.75 6.76
N ARG A 21 -10.73 -3.10 5.59
CA ARG A 21 -9.74 -3.50 4.57
C ARG A 21 -8.32 -3.35 5.09
N GLU A 22 -8.00 -2.24 5.73
CA GLU A 22 -6.67 -1.99 6.30
C GLU A 22 -6.33 -3.02 7.39
N ALA A 23 -7.29 -3.34 8.27
CA ALA A 23 -7.11 -4.36 9.30
C ALA A 23 -6.87 -5.74 8.70
N ARG A 24 -7.62 -6.11 7.66
CA ARG A 24 -7.44 -7.38 6.94
C ARG A 24 -6.08 -7.43 6.24
N ALA A 25 -5.67 -6.34 5.60
CA ALA A 25 -4.38 -6.22 4.93
C ALA A 25 -3.23 -6.38 5.94
N ARG A 26 -3.31 -5.72 7.10
CA ARG A 26 -2.32 -5.86 8.17
C ARG A 26 -2.26 -7.28 8.72
N ALA A 27 -3.41 -7.91 8.97
CA ALA A 27 -3.46 -9.31 9.42
C ALA A 27 -2.86 -10.26 8.38
N LYS A 28 -3.11 -10.03 7.09
CA LYS A 28 -2.55 -10.85 6.01
C LYS A 28 -1.04 -10.65 5.85
N ALA A 29 -0.57 -9.42 5.97
CA ALA A 29 0.87 -9.14 5.99
C ALA A 29 1.56 -9.90 7.13
N HIS A 30 0.99 -9.86 8.34
CA HIS A 30 1.51 -10.59 9.49
C HIS A 30 1.56 -12.12 9.24
N ASP A 31 0.55 -12.67 8.59
CA ASP A 31 0.51 -14.09 8.16
C ASP A 31 1.57 -14.43 7.10
N MET A 32 1.76 -13.58 6.09
CA MET A 32 2.75 -13.82 5.02
C MET A 32 4.19 -13.71 5.49
N HIS A 33 4.44 -12.90 6.52
CA HIS A 33 5.78 -12.51 6.93
C HIS A 33 6.25 -13.10 8.26
N GLY A 34 5.55 -14.12 8.78
CA GLY A 34 6.05 -14.93 9.88
C GLY A 34 5.92 -14.30 11.27
N GLY A 35 4.83 -13.58 11.54
CA GLY A 35 4.46 -13.07 12.86
C GLY A 35 5.52 -12.25 13.62
N ASP A 36 5.22 -11.88 14.88
CA ASP A 36 6.13 -11.05 15.70
C ASP A 36 7.44 -11.75 16.09
N HIS A 37 7.53 -13.07 15.91
CA HIS A 37 8.65 -13.91 16.33
C HIS A 37 9.10 -14.81 15.16
N PRO A 38 9.75 -14.25 14.12
CA PRO A 38 10.25 -15.05 13.02
C PRO A 38 11.30 -16.05 13.55
N ALA A 39 11.28 -17.28 13.02
CA ALA A 39 12.36 -18.22 13.29
C ALA A 39 13.70 -17.61 12.82
N PRO A 40 14.87 -18.00 13.38
CA PRO A 40 16.17 -17.43 12.99
C PRO A 40 16.50 -17.55 11.49
N THR A 41 15.79 -18.41 10.76
CA THR A 41 15.93 -18.66 9.33
C THR A 41 14.87 -17.97 8.46
N GLU A 42 13.87 -17.33 9.07
CA GLU A 42 12.80 -16.62 8.37
C GLU A 42 13.20 -15.17 8.10
N THR A 43 12.75 -14.64 6.96
CA THR A 43 12.96 -13.21 6.66
C THR A 43 12.06 -12.42 7.61
N PRO A 44 12.60 -11.45 8.37
CA PRO A 44 11.79 -10.66 9.28
C PRO A 44 10.71 -9.90 8.50
N PRO A 45 9.57 -9.63 9.14
CA PRO A 45 8.50 -8.91 8.47
C PRO A 45 8.96 -7.54 7.97
N PRO A 46 8.48 -7.11 6.78
CA PRO A 46 8.87 -5.85 6.21
C PRO A 46 8.44 -4.74 7.15
N THR A 47 9.39 -3.89 7.51
CA THR A 47 9.10 -2.68 8.26
C THR A 47 8.14 -1.81 7.44
N ILE A 48 6.90 -1.66 7.91
CA ILE A 48 5.92 -0.77 7.27
C ILE A 48 6.20 0.66 7.73
N ILE A 49 6.56 1.53 6.80
CA ILE A 49 6.80 2.96 7.05
C ILE A 49 5.49 3.74 7.01
N ALA A 50 4.64 3.45 6.02
CA ALA A 50 3.31 4.04 5.87
C ALA A 50 2.38 3.04 5.16
N GLN A 51 1.09 3.08 5.47
CA GLN A 51 0.09 2.18 4.89
C GLN A 51 -1.10 2.98 4.35
N PHE A 52 -1.59 2.58 3.18
CA PHE A 52 -2.76 3.13 2.50
C PHE A 52 -3.61 1.94 2.04
N GLY A 53 -4.61 1.58 2.85
CA GLY A 53 -5.44 0.40 2.60
C GLY A 53 -4.60 -0.88 2.47
N GLU A 54 -4.58 -1.44 1.26
CA GLU A 54 -3.89 -2.69 0.93
C GLU A 54 -2.42 -2.51 0.52
N TRP A 55 -1.94 -1.28 0.46
CA TRP A 55 -0.60 -0.95 0.01
C TRP A 55 0.24 -0.31 1.11
N ALA A 56 1.52 -0.64 1.15
CA ALA A 56 2.46 -0.13 2.13
C ALA A 56 3.74 0.40 1.47
N VAL A 57 4.30 1.45 2.08
CA VAL A 57 5.67 1.89 1.86
C VAL A 57 6.56 1.11 2.81
N THR A 58 7.63 0.50 2.28
CA THR A 58 8.63 -0.26 3.02
C THR A 58 10.03 0.28 2.71
N PRO A 59 11.08 -0.08 3.47
CA PRO A 59 12.45 0.29 3.14
C PRO A 59 12.90 -0.14 1.75
N PHE A 60 12.31 -1.22 1.22
CA PHE A 60 12.63 -1.80 -0.08
C PHE A 60 11.88 -1.13 -1.25
N GLY A 61 10.68 -0.62 -1.01
CA GLY A 61 9.82 -0.15 -2.08
C GLY A 61 8.37 0.04 -1.65
N VAL A 62 7.46 -0.31 -2.55
CA VAL A 62 6.02 -0.38 -2.30
C VAL A 62 5.57 -1.83 -2.38
N GLU A 63 4.78 -2.26 -1.41
CA GLU A 63 4.29 -3.64 -1.30
C GLU A 63 2.77 -3.68 -1.14
N CYS A 64 2.13 -4.66 -1.78
CA CYS A 64 0.75 -5.02 -1.52
C CYS A 64 0.70 -6.04 -0.38
N LEU A 65 -0.10 -5.76 0.63
CA LEU A 65 -0.21 -6.57 1.83
C LEU A 65 -1.19 -7.76 1.68
N VAL A 66 -2.02 -7.73 0.63
CA VAL A 66 -3.05 -8.74 0.37
C VAL A 66 -2.60 -9.77 -0.67
N TYR A 67 -1.82 -9.34 -1.65
CA TYR A 67 -1.29 -10.15 -2.72
C TYR A 67 0.24 -10.09 -2.72
N PRO A 68 0.96 -11.17 -3.09
CA PRO A 68 2.43 -11.18 -3.10
C PRO A 68 2.98 -10.34 -4.25
N TYR A 69 2.85 -9.02 -4.13
CA TYR A 69 3.19 -8.07 -5.16
C TYR A 69 3.99 -6.91 -4.56
N GLN A 70 5.21 -6.75 -5.02
CA GLN A 70 6.16 -5.76 -4.53
C GLN A 70 6.83 -5.04 -5.69
N ILE A 71 7.12 -3.76 -5.51
CA ILE A 71 7.79 -2.92 -6.49
C ILE A 71 8.95 -2.22 -5.80
N GLN A 72 10.16 -2.44 -6.29
CA GLN A 72 11.39 -1.89 -5.72
C GLN A 72 11.51 -0.38 -5.97
N TRP A 73 12.23 0.33 -5.10
CA TRP A 73 12.56 1.74 -5.33
C TRP A 73 13.25 1.97 -6.67
N ASP A 74 14.22 1.13 -7.05
CA ASP A 74 14.92 1.27 -8.35
C ASP A 74 13.95 1.26 -9.54
N SER A 75 12.91 0.42 -9.49
CA SER A 75 11.86 0.39 -10.51
C SER A 75 10.91 1.58 -10.41
N LEU A 76 10.58 2.00 -9.18
CA LEU A 76 9.71 3.14 -8.94
C LEU A 76 10.38 4.48 -9.22
N LEU A 77 11.70 4.55 -9.32
CA LEU A 77 12.47 5.79 -9.50
C LEU A 77 13.19 5.85 -10.84
N ASP A 78 13.09 4.80 -11.67
CA ASP A 78 13.62 4.82 -13.03
C ASP A 78 13.08 6.03 -13.80
N GLU A 79 14.00 6.87 -14.28
CA GLU A 79 13.71 8.10 -15.05
C GLU A 79 12.86 7.84 -16.30
N LYS A 80 12.86 6.60 -16.80
CA LYS A 80 12.03 6.17 -17.93
C LYS A 80 10.59 5.86 -17.53
N THR A 81 10.30 5.76 -16.24
CA THR A 81 8.98 5.42 -15.71
C THR A 81 8.34 6.62 -14.98
N SER A 82 7.23 7.10 -15.55
CA SER A 82 6.42 8.15 -14.93
C SER A 82 5.36 7.57 -13.98
N ASP A 83 4.73 8.44 -13.19
CA ASP A 83 3.56 8.06 -12.39
C ASP A 83 2.45 7.49 -13.29
N GLU A 84 2.24 8.07 -14.47
CA GLU A 84 1.25 7.57 -15.44
C GLU A 84 1.56 6.13 -15.88
N PHE A 85 2.83 5.79 -16.09
CA PHE A 85 3.22 4.43 -16.43
C PHE A 85 2.76 3.44 -15.36
N TRP A 86 3.07 3.72 -14.08
CA TRP A 86 2.70 2.86 -12.97
C TRP A 86 1.19 2.81 -12.76
N LEU A 87 0.50 3.97 -12.76
CA LEU A 87 -0.95 4.02 -12.62
C LEU A 87 -1.65 3.25 -13.73
N ARG A 88 -1.20 3.38 -15.00
CA ARG A 88 -1.75 2.63 -16.13
C ARG A 88 -1.48 1.13 -15.99
N ALA A 89 -0.28 0.73 -15.58
CA ALA A 89 0.05 -0.67 -15.36
C ALA A 89 -0.82 -1.31 -14.27
N MET A 90 -1.07 -0.56 -13.20
CA MET A 90 -1.84 -1.01 -12.05
C MET A 90 -3.35 -0.99 -12.30
N ALA A 91 -3.86 -0.02 -13.07
CA ALA A 91 -5.28 0.03 -13.46
C ALA A 91 -5.74 -1.19 -14.28
N ARG A 92 -4.81 -1.94 -14.90
CA ARG A 92 -5.13 -3.17 -15.64
C ARG A 92 -5.36 -4.38 -14.73
N LYS A 93 -5.09 -4.26 -13.42
CA LYS A 93 -5.22 -5.33 -12.44
C LYS A 93 -6.50 -5.10 -11.64
N SER A 94 -7.48 -5.97 -11.81
CA SER A 94 -8.82 -5.82 -11.20
C SER A 94 -8.82 -5.85 -9.68
N TRP A 95 -7.78 -6.41 -9.06
CA TRP A 95 -7.62 -6.48 -7.61
C TRP A 95 -6.96 -5.23 -7.02
N VAL A 96 -6.47 -4.30 -7.84
CA VAL A 96 -5.82 -3.09 -7.34
C VAL A 96 -6.84 -2.02 -7.04
N ASN A 97 -6.89 -1.56 -5.79
CA ASN A 97 -7.46 -0.26 -5.48
C ASN A 97 -6.49 0.84 -5.96
N LEU A 98 -6.89 1.57 -7.00
CA LEU A 98 -6.00 2.55 -7.64
C LEU A 98 -5.76 3.79 -6.78
N ASP A 99 -6.71 4.18 -5.94
CA ASP A 99 -6.57 5.33 -5.04
C ASP A 99 -5.52 5.02 -3.95
N ASP A 100 -5.60 3.83 -3.35
CA ASP A 100 -4.63 3.33 -2.38
C ASP A 100 -3.22 3.26 -2.99
N PHE A 101 -3.12 2.73 -4.22
CA PHE A 101 -1.86 2.66 -4.94
C PHE A 101 -1.30 4.05 -5.32
N ALA A 102 -2.14 4.98 -5.76
CA ALA A 102 -1.70 6.33 -6.08
C ALA A 102 -1.17 7.06 -4.83
N ASN A 103 -1.83 6.87 -3.69
CA ASN A 103 -1.42 7.46 -2.42
C ASN A 103 -0.09 6.88 -1.93
N VAL A 104 0.08 5.55 -1.94
CA VAL A 104 1.34 4.91 -1.54
C VAL A 104 2.49 5.32 -2.46
N LEU A 105 2.26 5.43 -3.77
CA LEU A 105 3.29 5.81 -4.74
C LEU A 105 3.79 7.24 -4.49
N ARG A 106 2.85 8.18 -4.33
CA ARG A 106 3.15 9.59 -4.05
C ARG A 106 3.88 9.74 -2.73
N HIS A 107 3.35 9.13 -1.67
CA HIS A 107 3.92 9.24 -0.33
C HIS A 107 5.29 8.52 -0.24
N GLY A 108 5.41 7.36 -0.86
CA GLY A 108 6.66 6.60 -0.97
C GLY A 108 7.78 7.39 -1.62
N ARG A 109 7.52 7.99 -2.80
CA ARG A 109 8.48 8.87 -3.49
C ARG A 109 8.83 10.13 -2.68
N GLN A 110 7.93 10.62 -1.82
CA GLN A 110 8.23 11.73 -0.91
C GLN A 110 9.19 11.27 0.19
N ILE A 111 8.87 10.18 0.90
CA ILE A 111 9.72 9.62 1.96
C ILE A 111 11.11 9.26 1.43
N HIS A 112 11.19 8.58 0.29
CA HIS A 112 12.47 8.19 -0.31
C HIS A 112 13.37 9.41 -0.55
N ARG A 113 12.81 10.51 -1.07
CA ARG A 113 13.54 11.78 -1.25
C ARG A 113 14.04 12.36 0.06
N TYR A 114 13.22 12.35 1.12
CA TYR A 114 13.66 12.83 2.44
C TYR A 114 14.80 11.99 3.02
N LEU A 115 14.73 10.67 2.90
CA LEU A 115 15.77 9.78 3.42
C LEU A 115 17.11 9.98 2.70
N HIS A 116 17.11 10.25 1.39
CA HIS A 116 18.33 10.47 0.60
C HIS A 116 18.86 11.91 0.63
N LEU A 117 18.09 12.88 1.13
CA LEU A 117 18.55 14.25 1.36
C LEU A 117 19.17 14.44 2.76
N SER A 118 19.08 13.42 3.61
CA SER A 118 19.55 13.46 5.00
C SER A 118 20.95 12.85 5.18
N GLU A 119 21.60 12.44 4.08
CA GLU A 119 23.00 11.99 3.99
C GLU A 119 23.88 13.07 3.35
#